data_AF-A0A537ZNL5-F1
#
_entry.id   AF-A0A537ZNL5-F1
#
_cell.length_a   1.000
_cell.length_b   1.000
_cell.length_c   1.000
_cell.angle_alpha   90.00
_cell.angle_beta   90.00
_cell.angle_gamma   90.00
#
_symmetry.space_group_name_H-M   'P 1'
#
loop_
_entity.id
_entity.type
_entity.pdbx_description
1 polymer ?
#
loop_
_entity_poly.entity_id
_entity_poly.type
_entity_poly.pdbx_seq_one_letter_code
_entity_poly.pdbx_strand_id
1 'polypeptide(L)'
;MYRFSRSIYRELAPRVVEDEWDPTGCANKQKVLDACEGAIRRLTYDRRYFAKPARTLFTDIRTHFGMGDQLFVWTVVERNINLALEFLSRLPEGVGLDGRPRECQAHTRKGTPCQRRPLPSRDYCPSHKHLEETFESVELPLETLDGELQQLVAA
;
A
#
# COMPACT_ATOMS: atom_id res chain seq x y z
N MET A 1 -5.92 -3.16 -13.00
CA MET A 1 -5.87 -2.76 -11.58
C MET A 1 -6.98 -1.82 -11.16
N TYR A 2 -7.32 -0.81 -11.95
CA TYR A 2 -8.47 0.08 -11.71
C TYR A 2 -9.80 -0.64 -11.41
N ARG A 3 -9.98 -1.88 -11.87
CA ARG A 3 -11.15 -2.70 -11.49
C ARG A 3 -11.25 -2.96 -9.98
N PHE A 4 -10.12 -3.17 -9.28
CA PHE A 4 -10.13 -3.49 -7.85
C PHE A 4 -10.42 -2.24 -7.02
N SER A 5 -9.74 -1.12 -7.32
CA SER A 5 -10.01 0.15 -6.64
C SER A 5 -11.46 0.60 -6.88
N ARG A 6 -11.98 0.45 -8.10
CA ARG A 6 -13.38 0.78 -8.42
C ARG A 6 -14.38 -0.17 -7.78
N SER A 7 -14.07 -1.46 -7.62
CA SER A 7 -14.95 -2.40 -6.91
C SER A 7 -15.10 -1.98 -5.45
N ILE A 8 -13.96 -1.76 -4.77
CA ILE A 8 -13.95 -1.27 -3.37
C ILE A 8 -14.75 0.02 -3.26
N TYR A 9 -14.42 1.01 -4.08
CA TYR A 9 -15.11 2.31 -4.04
C TYR A 9 -16.61 2.20 -4.27
N ARG A 10 -17.06 1.41 -5.25
CA ARG A 10 -18.50 1.28 -5.56
C ARG A 10 -19.28 0.63 -4.43
N GLU A 11 -18.69 -0.32 -3.71
CA GLU A 11 -19.30 -0.98 -2.55
C GLU A 11 -19.33 -0.05 -1.33
N LEU A 12 -18.31 0.79 -1.14
CA LEU A 12 -18.18 1.68 0.02
C LEU A 12 -18.89 3.03 -0.15
N ALA A 13 -18.93 3.58 -1.36
CA ALA A 13 -19.41 4.94 -1.65
C ALA A 13 -20.79 5.28 -1.06
N PRO A 14 -21.79 4.37 -1.02
CA PRO A 14 -23.10 4.66 -0.43
C PRO A 14 -23.08 4.93 1.08
N ARG A 15 -22.03 4.51 1.79
CA ARG A 15 -21.91 4.64 3.26
C ARG A 15 -20.94 5.74 3.69
N VAL A 16 -20.37 6.47 2.74
CA VAL A 16 -19.46 7.57 3.03
C VAL A 16 -20.24 8.71 3.66
N VAL A 17 -19.80 9.15 4.84
CA VAL A 17 -20.36 10.32 5.52
C VAL A 17 -19.94 11.57 4.75
N GLU A 18 -20.92 12.34 4.31
CA GLU A 18 -20.69 13.59 3.60
C GLU A 18 -20.23 14.67 4.58
N ASP A 19 -19.41 15.59 4.09
CA ASP A 19 -18.95 16.75 4.87
C ASP A 19 -20.03 17.83 4.80
N GLU A 20 -20.56 18.25 5.95
CA GLU A 20 -21.62 19.28 6.03
C GLU A 20 -21.18 20.62 5.45
N TRP A 21 -19.88 20.90 5.39
CA TRP A 21 -19.31 22.13 4.84
C TRP A 21 -18.92 22.02 3.37
N ASP A 22 -19.06 20.85 2.74
CA ASP A 22 -18.80 20.65 1.32
C ASP A 22 -20.09 20.78 0.49
N PRO A 23 -20.27 21.86 -0.29
CA PRO A 23 -21.47 22.08 -1.09
C PRO A 23 -21.65 21.03 -2.21
N THR A 24 -20.61 20.25 -2.53
CA THR A 24 -20.68 19.19 -3.54
C THR A 24 -21.06 17.82 -2.98
N GLY A 25 -20.92 17.61 -1.66
CA GLY A 25 -21.06 16.29 -1.01
C GLY A 25 -20.10 15.22 -1.55
N CYS A 26 -19.04 15.62 -2.25
CA CYS A 26 -18.16 14.74 -3.01
C CYS A 26 -16.75 14.65 -2.46
N ALA A 27 -16.31 15.58 -1.61
CA ALA A 27 -14.93 15.65 -1.11
C ALA A 27 -14.52 14.37 -0.38
N ASN A 28 -15.34 13.87 0.54
CA ASN A 28 -15.04 12.62 1.27
C ASN A 28 -15.06 11.39 0.36
N LYS A 29 -16.00 11.35 -0.59
CA LYS A 29 -16.06 10.27 -1.60
C LYS A 29 -14.80 10.27 -2.48
N GLN A 30 -14.32 11.44 -2.88
CA GLN A 30 -13.08 11.58 -3.64
C GLN A 30 -11.87 11.11 -2.84
N LYS A 31 -11.75 11.50 -1.55
CA LYS A 31 -10.66 11.02 -0.66
C LYS A 31 -10.65 9.50 -0.54
N VAL A 32 -11.82 8.88 -0.38
CA VAL A 32 -11.94 7.41 -0.33
C VAL A 32 -11.51 6.77 -1.65
N LEU A 33 -11.93 7.34 -2.79
CA LEU A 33 -11.51 6.85 -4.10
C LEU A 33 -9.99 6.95 -4.29
N ASP A 34 -9.40 8.11 -3.95
CA ASP A 34 -7.96 8.35 -4.07
C ASP A 34 -7.16 7.39 -3.20
N ALA A 35 -7.61 7.13 -1.97
CA ALA A 35 -7.00 6.15 -1.08
C ALA A 35 -7.08 4.72 -1.67
N CYS A 36 -8.23 4.33 -2.23
CA CYS A 36 -8.39 3.03 -2.89
C CYS A 36 -7.47 2.90 -4.11
N GLU A 37 -7.37 3.94 -4.94
CA GLU A 37 -6.49 3.96 -6.11
C GLU A 37 -5.01 3.95 -5.70
N GLY A 38 -4.64 4.70 -4.65
CA GLY A 38 -3.30 4.73 -4.07
C GLY A 38 -2.86 3.38 -3.52
N ALA A 39 -3.70 2.71 -2.75
CA ALA A 39 -3.41 1.39 -2.20
C ALA A 39 -3.19 0.33 -3.30
N ILE A 40 -4.07 0.28 -4.31
CA ILE A 40 -3.94 -0.66 -5.43
C ILE A 40 -2.72 -0.32 -6.31
N ARG A 41 -2.40 0.96 -6.49
CA ARG A 41 -1.18 1.41 -7.18
C ARG A 41 0.07 0.98 -6.41
N ARG A 42 0.08 1.12 -5.08
CA ARG A 42 1.21 0.66 -4.27
C ARG A 42 1.37 -0.86 -4.32
N LEU A 43 0.28 -1.63 -4.23
CA LEU A 43 0.30 -3.09 -4.42
C LEU A 43 0.88 -3.52 -5.77
N THR A 44 0.74 -2.69 -6.79
CA THR A 44 1.26 -2.95 -8.14
C THR A 44 2.76 -2.77 -8.22
N TYR A 45 3.28 -1.65 -7.73
CA TYR A 45 4.69 -1.26 -7.93
C TYR A 45 5.59 -1.70 -6.78
N ASP A 46 5.04 -1.74 -5.56
CA ASP A 46 5.74 -1.91 -4.30
C ASP A 46 5.06 -2.99 -3.44
N ARG A 47 4.75 -4.15 -4.05
CA ARG A 47 4.09 -5.24 -3.30
C ARG A 47 4.95 -5.76 -2.16
N ARG A 48 6.26 -5.84 -2.36
CA ARG A 48 7.20 -6.49 -1.44
C ARG A 48 7.36 -5.68 -0.14
N TYR A 49 7.33 -4.35 -0.21
CA TYR A 49 7.49 -3.49 0.98
C TYR A 49 6.16 -2.94 1.50
N PHE A 50 5.03 -3.21 0.84
CA PHE A 50 3.71 -2.82 1.35
C PHE A 50 3.17 -3.82 2.38
N ALA A 51 3.66 -3.70 3.62
CA ALA A 51 3.21 -4.51 4.74
C ALA A 51 1.74 -4.23 5.10
N LYS A 52 0.93 -5.30 5.22
CA LYS A 52 -0.48 -5.28 5.68
C LYS A 52 -1.38 -4.30 4.89
N PRO A 53 -1.52 -4.48 3.56
CA PRO A 53 -2.20 -3.52 2.66
C PRO A 53 -3.66 -3.24 3.04
N ALA A 54 -4.41 -4.26 3.48
CA ALA A 54 -5.80 -4.10 3.90
C ALA A 54 -5.91 -3.21 5.16
N ARG A 55 -5.01 -3.38 6.12
CA ARG A 55 -4.97 -2.58 7.35
C ARG A 55 -4.63 -1.13 7.06
N THR A 56 -3.66 -0.88 6.18
CA THR A 56 -3.32 0.48 5.77
C THR A 56 -4.52 1.16 5.10
N LEU A 57 -5.11 0.54 4.08
CA LEU A 57 -6.24 1.13 3.38
C LEU A 57 -7.42 1.40 4.31
N PHE A 58 -7.77 0.44 5.19
CA PHE A 58 -8.81 0.65 6.19
C PHE A 58 -8.51 1.84 7.11
N THR A 59 -7.26 1.95 7.60
CA THR A 59 -6.86 3.05 8.47
C THR A 59 -6.97 4.41 7.77
N ASP A 60 -6.66 4.47 6.48
CA ASP A 60 -6.73 5.69 5.68
C ASP A 60 -8.17 6.17 5.47
N ILE A 61 -9.13 5.25 5.33
CA ILE A 61 -10.51 5.60 4.93
C ILE A 61 -11.52 5.58 6.08
N ARG A 62 -11.22 4.92 7.22
CA ARG A 62 -12.20 4.66 8.29
C ARG A 62 -12.87 5.91 8.86
N THR A 63 -12.21 7.06 8.82
CA THR A 63 -12.72 8.33 9.34
C THR A 63 -13.86 8.90 8.50
N HIS A 64 -14.03 8.42 7.27
CA HIS A 64 -15.09 8.82 6.36
C HIS A 64 -16.37 7.98 6.51
N PHE A 65 -16.43 7.09 7.50
CA PHE A 65 -17.56 6.18 7.73
C PHE A 65 -18.06 6.28 9.16
N GLY A 66 -19.36 6.05 9.36
CA GLY A 66 -19.95 5.94 10.69
C GLY A 66 -19.37 4.76 11.47
N MET A 67 -19.43 4.82 12.81
CA MET A 67 -18.89 3.77 13.68
C MET A 67 -19.58 2.40 13.44
N GLY A 68 -20.88 2.40 13.12
CA GLY A 68 -21.64 1.17 12.82
C GLY A 68 -21.24 0.49 11.51
N ASP A 69 -20.60 1.21 10.59
CA ASP A 69 -20.21 0.69 9.27
C ASP A 69 -18.78 0.14 9.24
N GLN A 70 -18.00 0.33 10.30
CA GLN A 70 -16.57 -0.02 10.34
C GLN A 70 -16.32 -1.49 9.99
N LEU A 71 -17.13 -2.42 10.50
CA LEU A 71 -17.01 -3.85 10.22
C LEU A 71 -17.30 -4.18 8.74
N PHE A 72 -18.30 -3.52 8.16
CA PHE A 72 -18.62 -3.65 6.74
C PHE A 72 -17.45 -3.14 5.88
N VAL A 73 -16.92 -1.96 6.21
CA VAL A 73 -15.78 -1.36 5.49
C VAL A 73 -14.56 -2.27 5.56
N TRP A 74 -14.23 -2.79 6.75
CA TRP A 74 -13.13 -3.75 6.93
C TRP A 74 -13.30 -4.97 6.02
N THR A 75 -14.48 -5.59 6.03
CA THR A 75 -14.76 -6.81 5.26
C THR A 75 -14.63 -6.59 3.76
N VAL A 76 -15.16 -5.47 3.24
CA VAL A 76 -15.07 -5.10 1.82
C VAL A 76 -13.61 -4.87 1.42
N VAL A 77 -12.86 -4.12 2.23
CA VAL A 77 -11.43 -3.84 1.99
C VAL A 77 -10.61 -5.12 2.01
N GLU A 78 -10.72 -5.93 3.06
CA GLU A 78 -9.96 -7.16 3.23
C GLU A 78 -10.20 -8.14 2.07
N ARG A 79 -11.48 -8.39 1.74
CA ARG A 79 -11.85 -9.27 0.62
C ARG A 79 -11.25 -8.81 -0.70
N ASN A 80 -11.42 -7.53 -1.04
CA ASN A 80 -10.96 -7.02 -2.34
C ASN A 80 -9.43 -6.96 -2.43
N ILE A 81 -8.75 -6.62 -1.33
CA ILE A 81 -7.28 -6.61 -1.28
C ILE A 81 -6.73 -8.04 -1.42
N ASN A 82 -7.34 -9.02 -0.77
CA ASN A 82 -6.95 -10.43 -0.92
C ASN A 82 -7.13 -10.92 -2.37
N LEU A 83 -8.24 -10.57 -3.02
CA LEU A 83 -8.44 -10.86 -4.44
C LEU A 83 -7.40 -10.18 -5.35
N ALA A 84 -7.00 -8.95 -5.03
CA ALA A 84 -5.95 -8.25 -5.77
C ALA A 84 -4.58 -8.93 -5.59
N LEU A 85 -4.25 -9.36 -4.36
CA LEU A 85 -3.02 -10.08 -4.06
C LEU A 85 -2.95 -11.44 -4.76
N GLU A 86 -4.05 -12.20 -4.76
CA GLU A 86 -4.18 -13.48 -5.47
C GLU A 86 -4.07 -13.30 -6.98
N PHE A 87 -4.65 -12.23 -7.52
CA PHE A 87 -4.49 -11.91 -8.93
C PHE A 87 -3.03 -11.55 -9.28
N LEU A 88 -2.38 -10.75 -8.42
CA LEU A 88 -0.97 -10.37 -8.59
C LEU A 88 -0.02 -11.56 -8.48
N SER A 89 -0.31 -12.56 -7.63
CA SER A 89 0.56 -13.75 -7.49
C SER A 89 0.51 -14.68 -8.71
N ARG A 90 -0.53 -14.59 -9.54
CA ARG A 90 -0.68 -15.36 -10.78
C ARG A 90 -0.01 -14.72 -12.00
N LEU A 91 0.45 -13.47 -11.89
CA LEU A 91 1.10 -12.79 -13.01
C LEU A 91 2.53 -13.30 -13.22
N PRO A 92 3.00 -13.40 -14.49
CA PRO A 92 4.36 -13.79 -14.78
C PRO A 92 5.38 -12.84 -14.13
N GLU A 93 6.45 -13.40 -13.55
CA GLU A 93 7.53 -12.59 -13.00
C GLU A 93 8.18 -11.71 -14.09
N GLY A 94 8.39 -10.43 -13.79
CA GLY A 94 9.16 -9.52 -14.65
C GLY A 94 8.36 -8.68 -15.65
N VAL A 95 7.04 -8.86 -15.75
CA VAL A 95 6.15 -7.97 -16.50
C VAL A 95 5.56 -6.95 -15.54
N GLY A 96 5.98 -5.69 -15.64
CA GLY A 96 5.26 -4.61 -14.98
C GLY A 96 3.83 -4.54 -15.52
N LEU A 97 2.86 -4.08 -14.74
CA LEU A 97 1.46 -4.07 -15.16
C LEU A 97 1.18 -3.24 -16.42
N ASP A 98 2.09 -2.33 -16.76
CA ASP A 98 2.07 -1.50 -17.97
C ASP A 98 2.70 -2.21 -19.19
N GLY A 99 3.03 -3.50 -19.06
CA GLY A 99 3.77 -4.28 -20.08
C GLY A 99 5.26 -3.90 -20.17
N ARG A 100 5.71 -2.95 -19.36
CA ARG A 100 7.11 -2.51 -19.32
C ARG A 100 7.96 -3.51 -18.53
N PRO A 101 9.19 -3.80 -18.97
CA PRO A 101 10.11 -4.62 -18.20
C PRO A 101 10.42 -3.93 -16.86
N ARG A 102 10.62 -4.72 -15.80
CA ARG A 102 11.10 -4.18 -14.52
C ARG A 102 12.48 -3.54 -14.70
N GLU A 103 12.68 -2.38 -14.06
CA GLU A 103 13.95 -1.66 -14.00
C GLU A 103 14.53 -1.71 -12.58
N CYS A 104 15.85 -1.57 -12.46
CA CYS A 104 16.54 -1.55 -11.17
C CYS A 104 16.15 -0.30 -10.38
N GLN A 105 15.67 -0.46 -9.14
CA GLN A 105 15.22 0.64 -8.27
C GLN A 105 16.36 1.50 -7.67
N ALA A 106 17.61 1.23 -8.05
CA ALA A 106 18.76 1.99 -7.56
C ALA A 106 18.97 3.30 -8.32
N HIS A 107 19.42 4.33 -7.61
CA HIS A 107 19.95 5.55 -8.20
C HIS A 107 21.48 5.52 -8.26
N THR A 108 22.04 6.08 -9.32
CA THR A 108 23.49 6.30 -9.42
C THR A 108 23.93 7.42 -8.47
N ARG A 109 25.24 7.55 -8.23
CA ARG A 109 25.82 8.66 -7.42
C ARG A 109 25.46 10.07 -7.94
N LYS A 110 25.07 10.19 -9.21
CA LYS A 110 24.61 11.44 -9.83
C LYS A 110 23.09 11.64 -9.74
N GLY A 111 22.37 10.76 -9.04
CA GLY A 111 20.91 10.79 -8.88
C GLY A 111 20.11 10.16 -10.04
N THR A 112 20.77 9.79 -11.15
CA THR A 112 20.09 9.19 -12.32
C THR A 112 19.64 7.75 -12.02
N PRO A 113 18.41 7.33 -12.40
CA PRO A 113 17.93 5.97 -12.18
C PRO A 113 18.73 4.93 -12.95
N CYS A 114 18.90 3.74 -12.38
CA CYS A 114 19.61 2.64 -13.00
C CYS A 114 18.77 1.96 -14.09
N GLN A 115 19.24 2.01 -15.34
CA GLN A 115 18.54 1.42 -16.49
C GLN A 115 18.77 -0.10 -16.66
N ARG A 116 19.45 -0.76 -15.72
CA ARG A 116 19.74 -2.20 -15.81
C ARG A 116 18.53 -3.02 -15.39
N ARG A 117 18.35 -4.19 -16.02
CA ARG A 117 17.30 -5.14 -15.64
C ARG A 117 17.63 -5.74 -14.25
N PRO A 118 16.66 -5.78 -13.32
CA PRO A 118 16.83 -6.43 -12.04
C PRO A 118 16.87 -7.96 -12.19
N LEU A 119 17.41 -8.63 -11.18
CA LEU A 119 17.40 -10.10 -11.12
C LEU A 119 15.96 -10.64 -11.03
N PRO A 120 15.70 -11.89 -11.47
CA PRO A 120 14.41 -12.54 -11.21
C PRO A 120 14.07 -12.49 -9.72
N SER A 121 12.81 -12.24 -9.39
CA SER A 121 12.32 -12.05 -8.00
C SER A 121 12.96 -10.92 -7.16
N ARG A 122 13.78 -10.04 -7.75
CA ARG A 122 14.48 -8.95 -7.05
C ARG A 122 14.17 -7.57 -7.64
N ASP A 123 14.49 -6.53 -6.87
CA ASP A 123 14.27 -5.13 -7.27
C ASP A 123 15.55 -4.46 -7.79
N TYR A 124 16.71 -5.08 -7.53
CA TYR A 124 18.01 -4.56 -7.97
C TYR A 124 18.71 -5.46 -9.01
N CYS A 125 19.56 -4.83 -9.83
CA CYS A 125 20.44 -5.51 -10.78
C CYS A 125 21.65 -6.13 -10.06
N PRO A 126 22.45 -7.01 -10.72
CA PRO A 126 23.59 -7.68 -10.08
C PRO A 126 24.58 -6.73 -9.39
N SER A 127 24.74 -5.51 -9.91
CA SER A 127 25.65 -4.51 -9.33
C SER A 127 25.09 -3.76 -8.13
N HIS A 128 23.78 -3.75 -7.95
CA HIS A 128 23.12 -3.09 -6.83
C HIS A 128 22.46 -4.08 -5.87
N LYS A 129 22.75 -5.39 -6.02
CA LYS A 129 22.24 -6.45 -5.14
C LYS A 129 22.45 -6.13 -3.66
N HIS A 130 23.60 -5.55 -3.31
CA HIS A 130 23.96 -5.21 -1.93
C HIS A 130 23.00 -4.19 -1.27
N LEU A 131 22.17 -3.46 -2.03
CA LEU A 131 21.21 -2.52 -1.45
C LEU A 131 20.03 -3.25 -0.80
N GLU A 132 19.66 -4.43 -1.29
CA GLU A 132 18.57 -5.25 -0.74
C GLU A 132 18.89 -5.77 0.67
N GLU A 133 20.15 -6.14 0.91
CA GLU A 133 20.65 -6.70 2.18
C GLU A 133 20.57 -5.68 3.34
N THR A 134 20.65 -4.38 3.04
CA THR A 134 20.52 -3.31 4.03
C THR A 134 19.07 -3.13 4.52
N PHE A 135 18.07 -3.52 3.74
CA PHE A 135 16.65 -3.35 4.11
C PHE A 135 16.07 -4.56 4.86
N GLU A 136 16.68 -5.74 4.74
CA GLU A 136 16.24 -6.96 5.46
C GLU A 136 16.59 -6.95 6.97
N SER A 137 17.41 -6.02 7.45
CA SER A 137 18.03 -6.07 8.79
C SER A 137 17.36 -5.24 9.90
N VAL A 138 16.13 -4.75 9.71
CA VAL A 138 15.42 -3.98 10.76
C VAL A 138 14.01 -4.53 11.00
N GLU A 139 13.94 -5.76 11.49
CA GLU A 139 12.83 -6.18 12.35
C GLU A 139 13.24 -5.88 13.80
N LEU A 140 13.03 -4.64 14.26
CA LEU A 140 13.11 -4.34 15.69
C LEU A 140 11.80 -4.82 16.32
N PRO A 141 11.83 -5.78 17.27
CA PRO A 141 10.64 -6.19 18.00
C PRO A 141 10.02 -4.98 18.72
N LEU A 142 8.73 -4.73 18.48
CA LEU A 142 7.95 -3.67 19.15
C LEU A 142 7.98 -3.75 20.69
N GLU A 143 8.37 -4.90 21.24
CA GLU A 143 8.47 -5.14 22.69
C GLU A 143 9.55 -4.29 23.37
N THR A 144 10.55 -3.78 22.65
CA THR A 144 11.61 -2.94 23.26
C THR A 144 11.20 -1.48 23.46
N LEU A 145 10.19 -0.99 22.72
CA LEU A 145 9.76 0.41 22.79
C LEU A 145 8.91 0.72 24.03
N ASP A 146 8.13 -0.26 24.51
CA ASP A 146 7.31 -0.09 25.72
C ASP A 146 8.15 -0.02 27.00
N GLY A 147 9.29 -0.71 27.04
CA GLY A 147 10.22 -0.69 28.19
C GLY A 147 10.98 0.63 28.33
N GLU A 148 11.39 1.25 27.23
CA GLU A 148 12.11 2.53 27.23
C GLU A 148 11.19 3.72 27.58
N LEU A 149 9.93 3.68 27.12
CA LEU A 149 8.94 4.70 27.50
C LEU A 149 8.59 4.65 29.00
N GLN A 150 8.52 3.45 29.60
CA GLN A 150 8.28 3.33 31.04
C GLN A 150 9.43 3.86 31.91
N GLN A 151 10.68 3.72 31.45
CA GLN A 151 11.84 4.25 32.18
C GLN A 151 11.94 5.78 32.12
N LEU A 152 11.54 6.41 31.01
CA LEU A 152 11.55 7.87 30.87
C LEU A 152 10.41 8.55 31.63
N VAL A 153 9.31 7.85 31.91
CA VAL A 153 8.17 8.38 32.69
C VAL A 153 8.39 8.17 34.21
N ALA A 154 9.36 7.34 34.60
CA ALA A 154 9.69 7.02 36.00
C ALA A 154 10.91 7.79 36.56
N ALA A 155 11.52 8.69 35.78
CA ALA A 155 12.62 9.57 36.18
C ALA A 155 12.12 11.02 36.33
#